data_AF-A0A2A5VSL6-F1
#
_entry.id   AF-A0A2A5VSL6-F1
#
_cell.length_a   1.000
_cell.length_b   1.000
_cell.length_c   1.000
_cell.angle_alpha   90.00
_cell.angle_beta   90.00
_cell.angle_gamma   90.00
#
_symmetry.space_group_name_H-M   'P 1'
#
loop_
_entity.id
_entity.type
_entity.pdbx_description
1 polymer ?
#
loop_
_entity_poly.entity_id
_entity_poly.type
_entity_poly.pdbx_seq_one_letter_code
_entity_poly.pdbx_strand_id
1 'polypeptide(L)'
;LVSFLVLLLWIPLKEKPGIGTILNAIFIAVAIEVMVPLLPVPDSQAMAVAEVLVGVLLIGIGSGIYLTANLGPGPRDGWMTGLQKASGVPIARVRGSIEVSVLVIGVLLGGTFREGTILFAVLIGPVVAVCLNLAGRFGNPGEVHG
;
A
#
# COMPACT_ATOMS: atom_id res chain seq x y z
N LEU A 1 -16.55 9.05 0.51
CA LEU A 1 -17.48 7.98 0.09
C LEU A 1 -16.74 6.67 -0.22
N VAL A 2 -15.78 6.65 -1.15
CA VAL A 2 -15.04 5.43 -1.53
C VAL A 2 -14.29 4.80 -0.35
N SER A 3 -13.54 5.57 0.44
CA SER A 3 -12.82 5.04 1.62
C SER A 3 -13.74 4.43 2.68
N PHE A 4 -14.96 4.95 2.82
CA PHE A 4 -15.96 4.43 3.75
C PHE A 4 -16.53 3.08 3.27
N LEU A 5 -16.78 2.93 1.97
CA LEU A 5 -17.21 1.65 1.36
C LEU A 5 -16.12 0.58 1.48
N VAL A 6 -14.85 0.95 1.29
CA VAL A 6 -13.70 0.04 1.43
C VAL A 6 -13.57 -0.44 2.89
N LEU A 7 -13.82 0.43 3.87
CA LEU A 7 -13.82 0.07 5.29
C LEU A 7 -15.00 -0.82 5.68
N LEU A 8 -16.17 -0.68 5.05
CA LEU A 8 -17.31 -1.59 5.27
C LEU A 8 -16.99 -3.03 4.86
N LEU A 9 -16.17 -3.21 3.82
CA LEU A 9 -15.72 -4.54 3.39
C LEU A 9 -14.70 -5.18 4.34
N TRP A 10 -14.25 -4.49 5.40
CA TRP A 10 -13.42 -5.09 6.44
C TRP A 10 -14.22 -5.92 7.46
N ILE A 11 -15.53 -5.72 7.53
CA ILE A 11 -16.42 -6.47 8.42
C ILE A 11 -16.25 -8.00 8.26
N PRO A 12 -16.25 -8.58 7.04
CA PRO A 12 -15.95 -10.01 6.86
C PRO A 12 -14.49 -10.39 7.14
N LEU A 13 -13.55 -9.46 6.98
CA LEU A 13 -12.11 -9.69 7.20
C LEU A 13 -11.69 -9.62 8.68
N LYS A 14 -12.60 -9.23 9.59
CA LYS A 14 -12.36 -9.03 11.03
C LYS A 14 -11.20 -8.10 11.35
N GLU A 15 -10.81 -7.23 10.42
CA GLU A 15 -9.78 -6.21 10.65
C GLU A 15 -10.39 -5.07 11.46
N LYS A 16 -9.78 -4.75 12.59
CA LYS A 16 -10.27 -3.71 13.50
C LYS A 16 -9.61 -2.39 13.15
N PRO A 17 -10.37 -1.35 12.77
CA PRO A 17 -9.79 -0.02 12.55
C PRO A 17 -9.22 0.51 13.87
N GLY A 18 -7.92 0.73 13.91
CA GLY A 18 -7.22 1.43 14.99
C GLY A 18 -7.00 2.92 14.69
N ILE A 19 -6.37 3.63 15.62
CA ILE A 19 -6.03 5.06 15.45
C ILE A 19 -5.15 5.30 14.21
N GLY A 20 -4.27 4.36 13.88
CA GLY A 20 -3.45 4.36 12.68
C GLY A 20 -4.27 4.36 11.40
N THR A 21 -5.46 3.73 11.37
CA THR A 21 -6.37 3.74 10.21
C THR A 21 -6.88 5.15 9.92
N ILE A 22 -7.30 5.86 10.98
CA ILE A 22 -7.84 7.22 10.90
C ILE A 22 -6.72 8.18 10.51
N LEU A 23 -5.58 8.09 11.19
CA LEU A 23 -4.42 8.93 10.90
C LEU A 23 -3.89 8.69 9.48
N ASN A 24 -3.84 7.44 9.02
CA ASN A 24 -3.46 7.10 7.65
C ASN A 24 -4.38 7.77 6.63
N ALA A 25 -5.70 7.68 6.81
CA ALA A 25 -6.67 8.32 5.92
C ALA A 25 -6.50 9.85 5.87
N ILE A 26 -6.25 10.49 7.01
CA ILE A 26 -6.07 11.95 7.10
C ILE A 26 -4.72 12.37 6.50
N PHE A 27 -3.61 11.78 6.96
CA PHE A 27 -2.27 12.18 6.53
C PHE A 27 -2.03 11.90 5.05
N ILE A 28 -2.54 10.79 4.50
CA ILE A 28 -2.43 10.53 3.06
C ILE A 28 -3.21 11.59 2.27
N ALA A 29 -4.43 11.95 2.70
CA ALA A 29 -5.22 12.97 2.01
C ALA A 29 -4.50 14.34 2.02
N VAL A 30 -4.00 14.76 3.18
CA VAL A 30 -3.24 16.01 3.32
C VAL A 30 -1.95 15.96 2.51
N ALA A 31 -1.21 14.85 2.55
CA ALA A 31 0.03 14.69 1.80
C ALA A 31 -0.23 14.79 0.29
N ILE A 32 -1.29 14.19 -0.23
CA ILE A 32 -1.66 14.31 -1.65
C ILE A 32 -1.99 15.77 -1.98
N GLU A 33 -2.81 16.44 -1.18
CA GLU A 33 -3.22 17.82 -1.42
C GLU A 33 -2.03 18.80 -1.43
N VAL A 34 -1.07 18.59 -0.53
CA VAL A 34 0.15 19.42 -0.44
C VAL A 34 1.18 19.06 -1.50
N MET A 35 1.38 17.78 -1.79
CA MET A 35 2.48 17.34 -2.65
C MET A 35 2.15 17.41 -4.13
N VAL A 36 0.90 17.15 -4.55
CA VAL A 36 0.54 17.16 -5.98
C VAL A 36 0.89 18.49 -6.67
N PRO A 37 0.65 19.67 -6.07
CA PRO A 37 1.06 20.96 -6.67
C PRO A 37 2.58 21.19 -6.68
N LEU A 38 3.34 20.50 -5.83
CA LEU A 38 4.78 20.68 -5.66
C LEU A 38 5.60 19.69 -6.49
N LEU A 39 5.03 18.55 -6.84
CA LEU A 39 5.72 17.52 -7.61
C LEU A 39 5.90 17.99 -9.06
N PRO A 40 7.11 17.79 -9.63
CA PRO A 40 7.36 18.12 -11.02
C PRO A 40 6.50 17.27 -11.95
N VAL A 41 6.15 17.82 -13.11
CA VAL A 41 5.57 17.03 -14.20
C VAL A 41 6.74 16.49 -15.03
N PRO A 42 6.85 15.16 -15.24
CA PRO A 42 7.98 14.59 -15.93
C PRO A 42 7.98 14.94 -17.42
N ASP A 43 9.09 15.54 -17.89
CA ASP A 43 9.26 15.95 -19.31
C ASP A 43 9.52 14.76 -20.26
N SER A 44 9.86 13.59 -19.72
CA SER A 44 10.17 12.40 -20.51
C SER A 44 9.63 11.12 -19.88
N GLN A 45 9.44 10.08 -20.70
CA GLN A 45 8.99 8.77 -20.23
C GLN A 45 9.96 8.17 -19.20
N ALA A 46 11.27 8.39 -19.36
CA ALA A 46 12.28 7.91 -18.42
C ALA A 46 12.12 8.55 -17.03
N MET A 47 11.86 9.86 -16.98
CA MET A 47 11.60 10.58 -15.73
C MET A 47 10.31 10.10 -15.07
N ALA A 48 9.25 9.89 -15.85
CA ALA A 48 7.98 9.37 -15.33
C ALA A 48 8.15 7.97 -14.72
N VAL A 49 8.91 7.08 -15.37
CA VAL A 49 9.22 5.75 -14.83
C VAL A 49 10.06 5.86 -13.56
N ALA A 50 11.07 6.73 -13.53
CA ALA A 50 11.90 6.94 -12.35
C ALA A 50 11.07 7.44 -11.14
N GLU A 51 10.17 8.40 -11.36
CA GLU A 51 9.25 8.90 -10.33
C GLU A 51 8.34 7.79 -9.79
N VAL A 52 7.79 6.93 -10.66
CA VAL A 52 6.98 5.78 -10.22
C VAL A 52 7.79 4.80 -9.39
N LEU A 53 9.02 4.47 -9.81
CA LEU A 53 9.90 3.57 -9.06
C LEU A 53 10.23 4.12 -7.68
N VAL A 54 10.59 5.39 -7.60
CA VAL A 54 10.85 6.08 -6.31
C VAL A 54 9.58 6.08 -5.46
N GLY A 55 8.42 6.40 -6.03
CA GLY A 55 7.14 6.38 -5.33
C GLY A 55 6.79 5.00 -4.76
N VAL A 56 6.96 3.94 -5.55
CA VAL A 56 6.73 2.56 -5.10
C VAL A 56 7.64 2.19 -3.92
N LEU A 57 8.93 2.56 -4.00
CA LEU A 57 9.88 2.32 -2.91
C LEU A 57 9.49 3.08 -1.64
N LEU A 58 9.15 4.36 -1.76
CA LEU A 58 8.73 5.19 -0.62
C LEU A 58 7.45 4.65 0.01
N ILE A 59 6.47 4.21 -0.78
CA ILE A 59 5.26 3.56 -0.27
C ILE A 59 5.63 2.28 0.47
N GLY A 60 6.51 1.45 -0.09
CA GLY A 60 7.00 0.23 0.59
C GLY A 60 7.61 0.51 1.95
N ILE A 61 8.55 1.45 2.00
CA ILE A 61 9.25 1.86 3.23
C ILE A 61 8.24 2.40 4.25
N GLY A 62 7.37 3.33 3.83
CA GLY A 62 6.33 3.91 4.68
C GLY A 62 5.39 2.84 5.23
N SER A 63 4.89 1.95 4.37
CA SER A 63 4.06 0.80 4.76
C SER A 63 4.76 -0.11 5.76
N GLY A 64 6.03 -0.44 5.55
CA GLY A 64 6.80 -1.25 6.49
C GLY A 64 6.88 -0.61 7.87
N ILE A 65 7.28 0.66 7.95
CA ILE A 65 7.41 1.40 9.20
C ILE A 65 6.07 1.48 9.93
N TYR A 66 5.02 2.01 9.28
CA TYR A 66 3.77 2.29 9.99
C TYR A 66 3.00 1.01 10.35
N LEU A 67 3.04 -0.04 9.51
CA LEU A 67 2.34 -1.30 9.82
C LEU A 67 2.99 -2.03 10.99
N THR A 68 4.32 -1.98 11.11
CA THR A 68 5.02 -2.59 12.26
C THR A 68 4.77 -1.85 13.58
N ALA A 69 4.30 -0.60 13.55
CA ALA A 69 3.88 0.14 14.74
C ALA A 69 2.58 -0.39 15.38
N ASN A 70 1.86 -1.31 14.72
CA ASN A 70 0.65 -1.96 15.23
C ASN A 70 -0.49 -1.00 15.66
N LEU A 71 -0.55 0.21 15.10
CA LEU A 71 -1.60 1.19 15.39
C LEU A 71 -2.91 0.98 14.58
N GLY A 72 -2.94 -0.05 13.74
CA GLY A 72 -4.03 -0.35 12.82
C GLY A 72 -3.65 -0.01 11.36
N PRO A 73 -3.96 -0.89 10.40
CA PRO A 73 -3.58 -0.68 9.00
C PRO A 73 -4.42 0.41 8.34
N GLY A 74 -3.92 1.01 7.26
CA GLY A 74 -4.71 1.87 6.38
C GLY A 74 -5.74 1.07 5.57
N PRO A 75 -6.78 1.70 4.98
CA PRO A 75 -7.89 1.01 4.32
C PRO A 75 -7.49 -0.04 3.27
N ARG A 76 -6.47 0.27 2.47
CA ARG A 76 -5.96 -0.61 1.41
C ARG A 76 -5.04 -1.70 1.97
N ASP A 77 -4.26 -1.36 2.98
CA ASP A 77 -3.31 -2.27 3.61
C ASP A 77 -4.03 -3.27 4.53
N GLY A 78 -5.17 -2.91 5.12
CA GLY A 78 -5.95 -3.88 5.91
C GLY A 78 -6.65 -4.93 5.04
N TRP A 79 -6.97 -4.63 3.78
CA TRP A 79 -7.34 -5.68 2.82
C TRP A 79 -6.19 -6.66 2.60
N MET A 80 -4.98 -6.14 2.43
CA MET A 80 -3.78 -6.95 2.25
C MET A 80 -3.46 -7.79 3.49
N THR A 81 -3.45 -7.21 4.69
CA THR A 81 -3.17 -7.95 5.94
C THR A 81 -4.30 -8.91 6.28
N GLY A 82 -5.56 -8.51 6.11
CA GLY A 82 -6.73 -9.33 6.42
C GLY A 82 -6.82 -10.56 5.51
N LEU A 83 -6.64 -10.37 4.21
CA LEU A 83 -6.62 -11.49 3.26
C LEU A 83 -5.42 -12.42 3.49
N GLN A 84 -4.25 -11.87 3.83
CA GLN A 84 -3.10 -12.69 4.18
C GLN A 84 -3.36 -13.52 5.45
N LYS A 85 -3.92 -12.92 6.51
CA LYS A 85 -4.30 -13.63 7.74
C LYS A 85 -5.33 -14.72 7.48
N ALA A 86 -6.32 -14.46 6.63
CA ALA A 86 -7.40 -15.39 6.33
C ALA A 86 -6.98 -16.54 5.40
N SER A 87 -6.10 -16.28 4.42
CA SER A 87 -5.72 -17.24 3.38
C SER A 87 -4.35 -17.90 3.57
N GLY A 88 -3.46 -17.32 4.39
CA GLY A 88 -2.07 -17.74 4.51
C GLY A 88 -1.18 -17.39 3.31
N VAL A 89 -1.73 -16.75 2.27
CA VAL A 89 -0.99 -16.40 1.04
C VAL A 89 0.00 -15.26 1.32
N PRO A 90 1.24 -15.29 0.78
CA PRO A 90 2.23 -14.23 1.02
C PRO A 90 1.73 -12.82 0.69
N ILE A 91 2.10 -11.84 1.52
CA ILE A 91 1.74 -10.41 1.38
C ILE A 91 1.96 -9.90 -0.05
N ALA A 92 3.10 -10.24 -0.68
CA ALA A 92 3.40 -9.80 -2.03
C ALA A 92 2.34 -10.23 -3.06
N ARG A 93 1.86 -11.47 -2.96
CA ARG A 93 0.86 -12.04 -3.87
C ARG A 93 -0.53 -11.46 -3.59
N VAL A 94 -0.91 -11.35 -2.32
CA VAL A 94 -2.18 -10.72 -1.93
C VAL A 94 -2.21 -9.29 -2.46
N ARG A 95 -1.17 -8.52 -2.17
CA ARG A 95 -1.05 -7.12 -2.58
C ARG A 95 -1.12 -6.95 -4.09
N GLY A 96 -0.34 -7.73 -4.84
CA GLY A 96 -0.40 -7.73 -6.31
C GLY A 96 -1.79 -8.11 -6.84
N SER A 97 -2.43 -9.12 -6.27
CA SER A 97 -3.76 -9.57 -6.71
C SER A 97 -4.84 -8.50 -6.53
N ILE A 98 -4.78 -7.72 -5.44
CA ILE A 98 -5.68 -6.57 -5.21
C ILE A 98 -5.49 -5.54 -6.32
N GLU A 99 -4.26 -5.14 -6.61
CA GLU A 99 -3.98 -4.12 -7.63
C GLU A 99 -4.38 -4.58 -9.03
N VAL A 100 -4.03 -5.82 -9.39
CA VAL A 100 -4.40 -6.40 -10.69
C VAL A 100 -5.91 -6.50 -10.83
N SER A 101 -6.63 -6.93 -9.79
CA SER A 101 -8.10 -7.01 -9.83
C SER A 101 -8.73 -5.65 -10.03
N VAL A 102 -8.27 -4.62 -9.31
CA VAL A 102 -8.77 -3.24 -9.47
C VAL A 102 -8.47 -2.71 -10.87
N LEU A 103 -7.29 -3.01 -11.41
CA LEU A 103 -6.90 -2.62 -12.77
C LEU A 103 -7.82 -3.29 -13.81
N VAL A 104 -8.05 -4.60 -13.71
CA VAL A 104 -8.96 -5.33 -14.60
C VAL A 104 -10.38 -4.77 -14.53
N ILE A 105 -10.92 -4.56 -13.32
CA ILE A 105 -12.25 -3.96 -13.15
C ILE A 105 -12.30 -2.56 -13.75
N GLY A 106 -11.27 -1.74 -13.55
CA GLY A 106 -11.17 -0.41 -14.14
C GLY A 106 -11.21 -0.43 -15.66
N VAL A 107 -10.50 -1.37 -16.30
CA VAL A 107 -10.54 -1.55 -17.77
C VAL A 107 -11.93 -1.97 -18.24
N LEU A 108 -12.56 -2.92 -17.55
CA LEU A 108 -13.92 -3.38 -17.89
C LEU A 108 -14.97 -2.26 -17.77
N LEU A 109 -14.74 -1.29 -16.90
CA LEU A 109 -15.58 -0.10 -16.75
C LEU A 109 -15.23 1.03 -17.74
N GLY A 110 -14.30 0.79 -18.69
CA GLY A 110 -13.89 1.75 -19.72
C GLY A 110 -12.74 2.67 -19.32
N GLY A 111 -12.07 2.42 -18.20
CA GLY A 111 -10.88 3.15 -17.77
C GLY A 111 -9.66 2.85 -18.64
N THR A 112 -8.77 3.84 -18.80
CA THR A 112 -7.48 3.68 -19.47
C THR A 112 -6.34 3.80 -18.46
N PHE A 113 -5.32 2.95 -18.62
CA PHE A 113 -4.14 2.95 -17.76
C PHE A 113 -2.88 3.07 -18.61
N ARG A 114 -1.85 3.71 -18.05
CA ARG A 114 -0.53 3.84 -18.68
C ARG A 114 0.48 2.95 -17.97
N GLU A 115 1.69 2.90 -18.53
CA GLU A 115 2.81 2.10 -18.03
C GLU A 115 3.07 2.28 -16.52
N GLY A 116 2.93 3.50 -15.98
CA GLY A 116 3.12 3.77 -14.56
C GLY A 116 2.15 3.00 -13.65
N THR A 117 0.88 2.85 -14.04
CA THR A 117 -0.10 2.09 -13.26
C THR A 117 0.22 0.59 -13.28
N ILE A 118 0.63 0.07 -14.43
CA ILE A 118 1.01 -1.34 -14.59
C ILE A 118 2.26 -1.62 -13.75
N LEU A 119 3.25 -0.75 -13.84
CA LEU A 119 4.50 -0.83 -13.06
C LEU A 119 4.21 -0.82 -11.56
N PHE A 120 3.36 0.09 -11.10
CA PHE A 120 2.92 0.13 -9.71
C PHE A 120 2.24 -1.18 -9.29
N ALA A 121 1.27 -1.67 -10.06
CA ALA A 121 0.51 -2.87 -9.72
C ALA A 121 1.39 -4.13 -9.59
N VAL A 122 2.42 -4.25 -10.42
CA VAL A 122 3.37 -5.38 -10.40
C VAL A 122 4.38 -5.24 -9.26
N LEU A 123 4.92 -4.05 -9.03
CA LEU A 123 6.04 -3.86 -8.12
C LEU A 123 5.63 -3.67 -6.65
N ILE A 124 4.46 -3.08 -6.39
CA ILE A 124 4.12 -2.69 -5.02
C ILE A 124 4.01 -3.87 -4.06
N GLY A 125 3.55 -5.04 -4.54
CA GLY A 125 3.43 -6.24 -3.72
C GLY A 125 4.78 -6.72 -3.18
N PRO A 126 5.74 -7.09 -4.05
CA PRO A 126 7.08 -7.47 -3.63
C PRO A 126 7.77 -6.42 -2.75
N VAL A 127 7.68 -5.15 -3.13
CA VAL A 127 8.36 -4.05 -2.42
C VAL A 127 7.82 -3.89 -0.99
N VAL A 128 6.49 -3.83 -0.82
CA VAL A 128 5.87 -3.77 0.53
C VAL A 128 6.23 -5.00 1.36
N ALA A 129 6.23 -6.19 0.77
CA ALA A 129 6.59 -7.41 1.49
C ALA A 129 8.04 -7.39 1.98
N VAL A 130 8.99 -6.94 1.15
CA VAL A 130 10.40 -6.79 1.55
C VAL A 130 10.54 -5.77 2.67
N CYS A 131 9.95 -4.58 2.52
CA CYS A 131 10.03 -3.53 3.53
C CYS A 131 9.39 -3.94 4.86
N LEU A 132 8.28 -4.67 4.85
CA LEU A 132 7.64 -5.18 6.06
C LEU A 132 8.53 -6.21 6.79
N ASN A 133 9.16 -7.12 6.03
CA ASN A 133 10.11 -8.08 6.60
C ASN A 133 11.34 -7.39 7.20
N LEU A 134 11.87 -6.37 6.52
CA LEU A 134 13.00 -5.58 7.03
C LEU A 134 12.62 -4.83 8.31
N ALA A 135 11.51 -4.07 8.28
CA ALA A 135 11.04 -3.31 9.43
C ALA A 135 10.78 -4.23 10.64
N GLY A 136 10.19 -5.42 10.42
CA GLY A 136 9.98 -6.40 11.49
C GLY A 136 11.28 -6.93 12.12
N ARG A 137 12.37 -7.04 11.36
CA ARG A 137 13.69 -7.44 11.89
C ARG A 137 14.31 -6.35 12.75
N PHE A 138 14.21 -5.09 12.33
CA PHE A 138 14.76 -3.95 13.10
C PHE A 138 13.90 -3.59 14.32
N GLY A 139 12.60 -3.84 14.26
CA GLY A 139 11.65 -3.59 15.34
C GLY A 139 11.63 -4.62 16.47
N ASN A 140 12.49 -5.64 16.42
CA ASN A 140 12.57 -6.69 17.43
C ASN A 140 13.85 -6.53 18.30
N PRO A 141 13.88 -5.63 19.30
CA PRO A 141 15.01 -5.52 20.23
C PRO A 141 15.00 -6.64 21.30
N GLY A 142 14.87 -7.91 20.88
CA GLY A 142 14.48 -9.01 21.76
C GLY A 142 15.29 -10.31 21.71
N GLU A 143 16.42 -10.38 21.00
CA GLU A 143 17.34 -11.52 21.09
C GLU A 143 18.76 -11.07 21.44
N VAL A 144 18.92 -10.54 22.66
CA VAL A 144 20.21 -10.67 23.35
C VAL A 144 20.24 -12.09 23.89
N HIS A 145 20.97 -12.96 23.20
CA HIS A 145 21.37 -14.26 23.75
C HIS A 145 22.10 -14.03 25.08
N GLY A 146 21.54 -14.56 26.15
CA GLY A 146 22.14 -14.74 27.47
C GLY A 146 21.69 -16.08 28.01
#